data_AF-A0A258YNF4-F1
#
_entry.id   AF-A0A258YNF4-F1
#
_cell.length_a   1.000
_cell.length_b   1.000
_cell.length_c   1.000
_cell.angle_alpha   90.00
_cell.angle_beta   90.00
_cell.angle_gamma   90.00
#
_symmetry.space_group_name_H-M   'P 1'
#
loop_
_entity.id
_entity.type
_entity.pdbx_description
1 polymer ?
#
loop_
_entity_poly.entity_id
_entity_poly.type
_entity_poly.pdbx_seq_one_letter_code
_entity_poly.pdbx_strand_id
1 'polypeptide(L)'
;MVLQPQDIPGETIVIKEAAVPASVAAKPGEIERAASYQQAIKKMIQALAGEGLPEGLEVKKTWEEIRLWKGSRFALEHVLTGHSLVGEQYRLFNVSDAPVRVAEQEFYKKGVLAVSVRDLTVEPGRSTQVFVVKRNEGVR
;
A
#
# COMPACT_ATOMS: atom_id res chain seq x y z
N MET A 1 25.07 -0.66 37.34
CA MET A 1 25.26 -0.25 35.94
C MET A 1 23.91 0.20 35.42
N VAL A 2 23.79 1.46 35.00
CA VAL A 2 22.53 2.07 34.54
C VAL A 2 22.69 2.51 33.09
N LEU A 3 21.73 2.15 32.25
CA LEU A 3 21.68 2.48 30.83
C LEU A 3 21.27 3.95 30.66
N GLN A 4 22.11 4.74 29.99
CA GLN A 4 21.76 6.10 29.56
C GLN A 4 21.02 6.04 28.21
N PRO A 5 19.86 6.70 28.06
CA PRO A 5 19.22 6.88 26.77
C PRO A 5 20.04 7.88 25.93
N GLN A 6 20.45 7.48 24.72
CA GLN A 6 20.99 8.41 23.74
C GLN A 6 19.87 9.12 23.00
N ASP A 7 19.97 10.45 23.09
CA ASP A 7 19.25 11.48 22.36
C ASP A 7 19.39 11.29 20.85
N ILE A 8 18.26 11.27 20.12
CA ILE A 8 18.24 11.35 18.66
C ILE A 8 17.53 12.68 18.32
N PRO A 9 18.19 13.61 17.61
CA PRO A 9 17.66 14.95 17.38
C PRO A 9 16.42 14.92 16.49
N GLY A 10 15.42 15.74 16.86
CA GLY A 10 14.15 15.86 16.17
C GLY A 10 14.31 16.46 14.78
N GLU A 11 14.08 15.65 13.75
CA GLU A 11 13.84 16.16 12.40
C GLU A 11 12.39 16.63 12.31
N THR A 12 12.23 17.95 12.26
CA THR A 12 10.99 18.63 11.90
C THR A 12 10.54 18.19 10.52
N ILE A 13 9.54 17.32 10.45
CA ILE A 13 8.88 16.98 9.20
C ILE A 13 7.88 18.09 8.91
N VAL A 14 8.14 18.86 7.86
CA VAL A 14 7.20 19.83 7.32
C VAL A 14 6.01 19.06 6.74
N ILE A 15 4.91 19.02 7.48
CA ILE A 15 3.62 18.61 6.92
C ILE A 15 3.17 19.73 5.98
N LYS A 16 3.38 19.53 4.68
CA LYS A 16 2.59 20.26 3.69
C LYS A 16 1.20 19.63 3.70
N GLU A 17 0.30 20.22 4.48
CA GLU A 17 -1.14 20.05 4.31
C GLU A 17 -1.51 20.49 2.89
N ALA A 18 -1.43 19.57 1.94
CA ALA A 18 -2.18 19.68 0.71
C ALA A 18 -3.60 19.24 1.07
N ALA A 19 -4.47 20.23 1.30
CA ALA A 19 -5.88 20.08 1.56
C ALA A 19 -6.47 18.91 0.77
N VAL A 20 -6.89 17.87 1.46
CA VAL A 20 -7.81 16.87 0.92
C VAL A 20 -9.12 17.62 0.66
N PRO A 21 -9.55 17.82 -0.60
CA PRO A 21 -10.91 18.30 -0.82
C PRO A 21 -11.85 17.26 -0.20
N ALA A 22 -12.75 17.73 0.64
CA ALA A 22 -13.79 16.93 1.27
C ALA A 22 -14.46 16.04 0.22
N SER A 23 -14.52 14.73 0.50
CA SER A 23 -15.15 13.72 -0.32
C SER A 23 -16.55 14.16 -0.72
N VAL A 24 -16.70 14.56 -1.99
CA VAL A 24 -18.00 14.66 -2.63
C VAL A 24 -18.48 13.22 -2.71
N ALA A 25 -19.56 12.89 -2.00
CA ALA A 25 -20.12 11.54 -1.89
C ALA A 25 -20.04 10.78 -3.22
N ALA A 26 -19.02 9.94 -3.36
CA ALA A 26 -18.79 9.17 -4.57
C ALA A 26 -19.91 8.13 -4.65
N LYS A 27 -20.65 8.13 -5.77
CA LYS A 27 -21.66 7.10 -6.05
C LYS A 27 -21.02 5.71 -5.88
N PRO A 28 -21.71 4.70 -5.32
CA PRO A 28 -21.14 3.37 -5.14
C PRO A 28 -20.62 2.84 -6.48
N GLY A 29 -19.30 2.68 -6.55
CA GLY A 29 -18.56 2.20 -7.72
C GLY A 29 -18.69 0.69 -7.91
N GLU A 30 -18.05 0.14 -8.94
CA GLU A 30 -18.17 -1.30 -9.26
C GLU A 30 -17.69 -2.21 -8.11
N ILE A 31 -16.66 -1.79 -7.36
CA ILE A 31 -16.16 -2.49 -6.17
C ILE A 31 -17.25 -2.63 -5.09
N GLU A 32 -18.08 -1.61 -4.93
CA GLU A 32 -19.15 -1.56 -3.92
C GLU A 32 -20.37 -2.39 -4.32
N ARG A 33 -20.55 -2.63 -5.63
CA ARG A 33 -21.63 -3.48 -6.16
C ARG A 33 -21.25 -4.96 -6.20
N ALA A 34 -20.05 -5.32 -5.76
CA ALA A 34 -19.62 -6.71 -5.74
C ALA A 34 -20.55 -7.56 -4.85
N ALA A 35 -20.91 -8.75 -5.34
CA ALA A 35 -21.85 -9.64 -4.65
C ALA A 35 -21.33 -10.15 -3.29
N SER A 36 -20.02 -10.02 -3.02
CA SER A 36 -19.42 -10.35 -1.72
C SER A 36 -18.17 -9.52 -1.45
N TYR A 37 -17.83 -9.40 -0.16
CA TYR A 37 -16.64 -8.68 0.29
C TYR A 37 -15.34 -9.28 -0.27
N GLN A 38 -15.26 -10.61 -0.41
CA GLN A 38 -14.11 -11.29 -1.03
C GLN A 38 -13.98 -10.95 -2.52
N GLN A 39 -15.09 -10.79 -3.24
CA GLN A 39 -15.06 -10.36 -4.65
C GLN A 39 -14.63 -8.90 -4.78
N ALA A 40 -15.06 -8.02 -3.88
CA ALA A 40 -14.62 -6.62 -3.83
C ALA A 40 -13.10 -6.51 -3.67
N ILE A 41 -12.52 -7.28 -2.73
CA ILE A 41 -11.06 -7.33 -2.52
C ILE A 41 -10.33 -7.85 -3.76
N LYS A 42 -10.81 -8.94 -4.38
CA LYS A 42 -10.19 -9.48 -5.60
C LYS A 42 -10.23 -8.49 -6.77
N LYS A 43 -11.34 -7.78 -6.96
CA LYS A 43 -11.46 -6.74 -7.99
C LYS A 43 -10.50 -5.58 -7.71
N MET A 44 -10.33 -5.20 -6.44
CA MET A 44 -9.35 -4.17 -6.05
C MET A 44 -7.90 -4.61 -6.38
N ILE A 45 -7.52 -5.85 -6.08
CA ILE A 45 -6.18 -6.35 -6.40
C ILE A 45 -5.94 -6.38 -7.92
N GLN A 46 -6.91 -6.83 -8.72
CA GLN A 46 -6.85 -6.80 -10.18
C GLN A 46 -6.69 -5.37 -10.72
N ALA A 47 -7.43 -4.42 -10.15
CA ALA A 47 -7.32 -3.02 -10.52
C ALA A 47 -5.93 -2.43 -10.22
N LEU A 48 -5.35 -2.78 -9.08
CA LEU A 48 -3.98 -2.39 -8.74
C LEU A 48 -2.97 -3.01 -9.72
N ALA A 49 -3.13 -4.29 -10.06
CA ALA A 49 -2.28 -4.99 -11.03
C ALA A 49 -2.38 -4.42 -12.46
N GLY A 50 -3.32 -3.51 -12.72
CA GLY A 50 -3.52 -2.86 -14.00
C GLY A 50 -4.48 -3.60 -14.94
N GLU A 51 -5.21 -4.60 -14.45
CA GLU A 51 -6.17 -5.39 -15.22
C GLU A 51 -7.54 -4.68 -15.35
N GLY A 52 -7.51 -3.38 -15.68
CA GLY A 52 -8.67 -2.51 -15.80
C GLY A 52 -8.93 -1.66 -14.55
N LEU A 53 -9.41 -0.43 -14.74
CA LEU A 53 -9.76 0.48 -13.64
C LEU A 53 -11.28 0.50 -13.43
N PRO A 54 -11.79 -0.07 -12.32
CA PRO A 54 -13.21 -0.01 -11.97
C PRO A 54 -13.75 1.41 -11.89
N GLU A 55 -15.00 1.62 -12.32
CA GLU A 55 -15.68 2.90 -12.18
C GLU A 55 -15.84 3.28 -10.70
N GLY A 56 -15.65 4.58 -10.41
CA GLY A 56 -15.81 5.13 -9.06
C GLY A 56 -14.59 4.93 -8.15
N LEU A 57 -13.42 4.61 -8.70
CA LEU A 57 -12.15 4.64 -7.99
C LEU A 57 -11.40 5.94 -8.25
N GLU A 58 -10.92 6.56 -7.17
CA GLU A 58 -9.98 7.67 -7.23
C GLU A 58 -8.55 7.12 -7.29
N VAL A 59 -7.80 7.52 -8.32
CA VAL A 59 -6.41 7.07 -8.52
C VAL A 59 -5.46 8.18 -8.10
N LYS A 60 -4.62 7.91 -7.09
CA LYS A 60 -3.53 8.79 -6.70
C LYS A 60 -2.20 8.10 -7.00
N LYS A 61 -1.46 8.61 -8.00
CA LYS A 61 -0.08 8.18 -8.26
C LYS A 61 0.88 8.92 -7.34
N THR A 62 1.83 8.20 -6.77
CA THR A 62 2.83 8.77 -5.85
C THR A 62 4.13 7.99 -5.96
N TRP A 63 5.19 8.50 -5.35
CA TRP A 63 6.43 7.75 -5.16
C TRP A 63 6.96 8.07 -3.78
N GLU A 64 6.44 7.36 -2.79
CA GLU A 64 6.84 7.56 -1.40
C GLU A 64 7.69 6.38 -0.94
N GLU A 65 8.96 6.64 -0.65
CA GLU A 65 9.90 5.62 -0.21
C GLU A 65 9.72 5.34 1.29
N ILE A 66 9.56 4.06 1.62
CA ILE A 66 9.38 3.56 2.97
C ILE A 66 10.53 2.60 3.26
N ARG A 67 11.31 2.88 4.29
CA ARG A 67 12.35 1.95 4.73
C ARG A 67 11.75 0.88 5.64
N LEU A 68 11.41 -0.27 5.04
CA LEU A 68 10.97 -1.46 5.79
C LEU A 68 12.14 -2.34 6.21
N TRP A 69 12.97 -2.80 5.27
CA TRP A 69 14.06 -3.75 5.55
C TRP A 69 15.43 -3.28 5.06
N LYS A 70 16.49 -3.73 5.75
CA LYS A 70 17.87 -3.58 5.27
C LYS A 70 18.05 -4.32 3.95
N GLY A 71 18.77 -3.72 3.00
CA GLY A 71 19.03 -4.34 1.69
C GLY A 71 17.82 -4.34 0.74
N SER A 72 16.76 -3.59 1.08
CA SER A 72 15.59 -3.41 0.21
C SER A 72 15.22 -1.93 0.11
N ARG A 73 14.63 -1.56 -1.03
CA ARG A 73 13.99 -0.25 -1.20
C ARG A 73 12.52 -0.50 -1.49
N PHE A 74 11.64 0.04 -0.67
CA PHE A 74 10.19 -0.15 -0.80
C PHE A 74 9.55 1.19 -1.06
N ALA A 75 8.68 1.29 -2.06
CA ALA A 75 8.06 2.55 -2.45
C ALA A 75 6.57 2.36 -2.77
N LEU A 76 5.73 3.29 -2.29
CA LEU A 76 4.32 3.37 -2.69
C LEU A 76 4.22 4.01 -4.07
N GLU A 77 3.67 3.30 -5.06
CA GLU A 77 3.56 3.78 -6.45
C GLU A 77 2.21 4.44 -6.75
N HIS A 78 1.14 3.90 -6.19
CA HIS A 78 -0.20 4.46 -6.33
C HIS A 78 -1.18 3.89 -5.32
N VAL A 79 -2.22 4.66 -5.07
CA VAL A 79 -3.35 4.35 -4.19
C VAL A 79 -4.63 4.42 -5.02
N LEU A 80 -5.46 3.40 -4.88
CA LEU A 80 -6.83 3.35 -5.40
C LEU A 80 -7.79 3.50 -4.23
N THR A 81 -8.55 4.59 -4.20
CA THR A 81 -9.54 4.84 -3.15
C THR A 81 -10.93 4.57 -3.71
N GLY A 82 -11.62 3.60 -3.13
CA GLY A 82 -13.05 3.38 -3.31
C GLY A 82 -13.84 3.80 -2.07
N HIS A 83 -15.15 3.56 -2.08
CA HIS A 83 -16.01 3.96 -0.97
C HIS A 83 -15.74 3.13 0.29
N SER A 84 -15.69 1.79 0.21
CA SER A 84 -15.46 0.92 1.37
C SER A 84 -14.02 0.41 1.51
N LEU A 85 -13.22 0.48 0.44
CA LEU A 85 -11.87 -0.10 0.35
C LEU A 85 -10.84 0.90 -0.16
N VAL A 86 -9.62 0.77 0.33
CA VAL A 86 -8.43 1.45 -0.19
C VAL A 86 -7.43 0.38 -0.62
N GLY A 87 -7.01 0.43 -1.88
CA GLY A 87 -5.95 -0.38 -2.44
C GLY A 87 -4.65 0.41 -2.52
N GLU A 88 -3.54 -0.19 -2.12
CA GLU A 88 -2.20 0.38 -2.26
C GLU A 88 -1.35 -0.60 -3.05
N GLN A 89 -0.63 -0.10 -4.06
CA GLN A 89 0.43 -0.87 -4.69
C GLN A 89 1.78 -0.25 -4.37
N TYR A 90 2.66 -1.13 -3.97
CA TYR A 90 4.04 -0.84 -3.67
C TYR A 90 4.97 -1.58 -4.63
N ARG A 91 6.18 -1.05 -4.75
CA ARG A 91 7.30 -1.70 -5.40
C ARG A 91 8.41 -1.98 -4.40
N LEU A 92 8.84 -3.22 -4.36
CA LEU A 92 9.97 -3.69 -3.56
C LEU A 92 11.13 -3.96 -4.50
N PHE A 93 12.24 -3.24 -4.33
CA PHE A 93 13.50 -3.50 -5.02
C PHE A 93 14.45 -4.24 -4.09
N ASN A 94 15.03 -5.33 -4.58
CA ASN A 94 16.16 -5.95 -3.92
C ASN A 94 17.43 -5.19 -4.27
N VAL A 95 18.01 -4.50 -3.28
CA VAL A 95 19.27 -3.75 -3.42
C VAL A 95 20.42 -4.46 -2.71
N SER A 96 20.23 -5.71 -2.31
CA SER A 96 21.25 -6.57 -1.73
C SER A 96 21.88 -7.48 -2.78
N ASP A 97 23.01 -8.07 -2.42
CA ASP A 97 23.76 -9.01 -3.28
C ASP A 97 23.25 -10.46 -3.20
N ALA A 98 22.15 -10.73 -2.49
CA ALA A 98 21.55 -12.05 -2.33
C ALA A 98 20.04 -12.04 -2.63
N PRO A 99 19.44 -13.18 -3.00
CA PRO A 99 17.99 -13.29 -3.16
C PRO A 99 17.25 -12.93 -1.87
N VAL A 100 16.22 -12.10 -1.98
CA VAL A 100 15.35 -11.71 -0.85
C VAL A 100 14.04 -12.47 -0.94
N ARG A 101 13.65 -13.12 0.17
CA ARG A 101 12.33 -13.73 0.30
C ARG A 101 11.34 -12.72 0.86
N VAL A 102 10.26 -12.51 0.13
CA VAL A 102 9.19 -11.58 0.46
C VAL A 102 7.99 -12.39 0.93
N ALA A 103 7.64 -12.29 2.21
CA ALA A 103 6.47 -12.95 2.77
C ALA A 103 5.32 -11.95 2.92
N GLU A 104 4.11 -12.35 2.52
CA GLU A 104 2.90 -11.51 2.62
C GLU A 104 2.62 -11.09 4.07
N GLN A 105 2.96 -11.97 5.03
CA GLN A 105 2.80 -11.75 6.47
C GLN A 105 3.52 -10.49 6.98
N GLU A 106 4.61 -10.08 6.32
CA GLU A 106 5.39 -8.91 6.72
C GLU A 106 4.66 -7.58 6.47
N PHE A 107 3.64 -7.59 5.60
CA PHE A 107 2.84 -6.41 5.27
C PHE A 107 1.54 -6.35 6.07
N TYR A 108 1.23 -7.38 6.87
CA TYR A 108 0.03 -7.37 7.70
C TYR A 108 0.19 -6.41 8.87
N LYS A 109 -0.75 -5.46 8.95
CA LYS A 109 -0.91 -4.52 10.05
C LYS A 109 -2.40 -4.40 10.37
N LYS A 110 -2.73 -3.83 11.52
CA LYS A 110 -4.12 -3.57 11.91
C LYS A 110 -4.82 -2.75 10.80
N GLY A 111 -5.96 -3.24 10.30
CA GLY A 111 -6.72 -2.60 9.23
C GLY A 111 -6.43 -3.14 7.81
N VAL A 112 -5.39 -3.97 7.64
CA VAL A 112 -5.13 -4.70 6.39
C VAL A 112 -6.08 -5.89 6.29
N LEU A 113 -6.77 -5.98 5.15
CA LEU A 113 -7.75 -7.02 4.85
C LEU A 113 -7.16 -8.12 3.97
N ALA A 114 -6.27 -7.75 3.07
CA ALA A 114 -5.56 -8.67 2.19
C ALA A 114 -4.22 -8.09 1.76
N VAL A 115 -3.27 -8.99 1.51
CA VAL A 115 -1.97 -8.71 0.91
C VAL A 115 -1.79 -9.70 -0.24
N SER A 116 -1.22 -9.25 -1.35
CA SER A 116 -0.74 -10.12 -2.42
C SER A 116 0.64 -9.66 -2.86
N VAL A 117 1.57 -10.61 -3.00
CA VAL A 117 2.92 -10.35 -3.52
C VAL A 117 3.07 -11.10 -4.84
N ARG A 118 3.54 -10.40 -5.88
CA ARG A 118 3.67 -10.99 -7.22
C ARG A 118 4.75 -12.06 -7.31
N ASP A 119 5.92 -11.81 -6.73
CA ASP A 119 7.04 -12.75 -6.66
C ASP A 119 7.56 -12.84 -5.22
N LEU A 120 7.45 -14.02 -4.60
CA LEU A 120 7.88 -14.23 -3.22
C LEU A 120 9.41 -14.33 -3.07
N THR A 121 10.14 -14.43 -4.17
CA THR A 121 11.61 -14.43 -4.18
C THR A 121 12.07 -13.41 -5.21
N VAL A 122 12.87 -12.44 -4.77
CA VAL A 122 13.35 -11.33 -5.59
C VAL A 122 14.86 -11.43 -5.69
N GLU A 123 15.36 -11.70 -6.89
CA GLU A 123 16.80 -11.75 -7.17
C GLU A 123 17.48 -10.38 -6.99
N PRO A 124 18.79 -10.33 -6.74
CA PRO A 124 19.56 -9.09 -6.68
C PRO A 124 19.30 -8.17 -7.87
N GLY A 125 19.03 -6.88 -7.59
CA GLY A 125 18.73 -5.88 -8.62
C GLY A 125 17.36 -6.01 -9.28
N ARG A 126 16.54 -7.00 -8.91
CA ARG A 126 15.15 -7.14 -9.37
C ARG A 126 14.18 -6.42 -8.43
N SER A 127 12.93 -6.35 -8.88
CA SER A 127 11.84 -5.79 -8.09
C SER A 127 10.57 -6.60 -8.25
N THR A 128 9.72 -6.57 -7.24
CA THR A 128 8.37 -7.14 -7.29
C THR A 128 7.31 -6.13 -6.87
N GLN A 129 6.06 -6.42 -7.22
CA GLN A 129 4.89 -5.62 -6.84
C GLN A 129 4.22 -6.25 -5.62
N VAL A 130 3.79 -5.39 -4.70
CA VAL A 130 3.05 -5.77 -3.51
C VAL A 130 1.75 -4.99 -3.46
N PHE A 131 0.65 -5.69 -3.34
CA PHE A 131 -0.70 -5.16 -3.32
C PHE A 131 -1.26 -5.30 -1.91
N VAL A 132 -1.74 -4.21 -1.33
CA VAL A 132 -2.33 -4.18 0.01
C VAL A 132 -3.73 -3.61 -0.10
N VAL A 133 -4.72 -4.31 0.46
CA VAL A 133 -6.10 -3.83 0.51
C VAL A 133 -6.48 -3.60 1.96
N LYS A 134 -7.01 -2.40 2.24
CA LYS A 134 -7.41 -1.93 3.57
C LYS A 134 -8.86 -1.48 3.55
N ARG A 135 -9.48 -1.42 4.73
CA ARG A 135 -10.80 -0.79 4.88
C ARG A 135 -10.63 0.73 4.72
N ASN A 136 -11.55 1.37 4.00
CA ASN A 136 -11.61 2.83 4.01
C ASN A 136 -12.22 3.30 5.34
N GLU A 137 -11.39 3.83 6.25
CA GLU A 137 -11.85 4.33 7.56
C GLU A 137 -12.59 5.68 7.46
N GLY A 138 -12.72 6.26 6.26
CA GLY A 138 -13.50 7.48 5.99
C GLY A 138 -15.03 7.31 5.99
N VAL A 139 -15.54 6.11 6.25
CA VAL A 139 -16.98 5.81 6.37
C VAL A 139 -17.29 5.50 7.83
N ARG A 140 -17.61 6.53 8.61
CA ARG A 140 -18.30 6.43 9.90
C ARG A 140 -19.57 7.25 9.85
#